data_AF-A0A1L7AB16-F1
#
_entry.id   AF-A0A1L7AB16-F1
#
_cell.length_a   1.000
_cell.length_b   1.000
_cell.length_c   1.000
_cell.angle_alpha   90.00
_cell.angle_beta   90.00
_cell.angle_gamma   90.00
#
_symmetry.space_group_name_H-M   'P 1'
#
loop_
_entity.id
_entity.type
_entity.pdbx_description
1 polymer ?
#
loop_
_entity_poly.entity_id
_entity_poly.type
_entity_poly.pdbx_seq_one_letter_code
_entity_poly.pdbx_strand_id
1 'polypeptide(L)'
;MNARLFFALPLLAAVAACASSPPPPPPPPPAPVVEAPAFPSGLDGVYRGFAVADQRACRPARIAVTSTVASGQAVFQWFRRAEVETKIKADGGVDFLFDGGHATGTFGPGTFAGKTTAQSGACTYTVTLKRS
;
A
#
# COMPACT_ATOMS: atom_id res chain seq x y z
N MET A 1 79.38 3.45 9.97
CA MET A 1 77.99 3.33 9.50
C MET A 1 77.94 3.96 8.10
N ASN A 2 77.73 3.11 7.08
CA ASN A 2 78.05 3.38 5.67
C ASN A 2 77.01 4.25 4.95
N ALA A 3 77.52 5.04 4.00
CA ALA A 3 76.79 6.04 3.22
C ALA A 3 76.25 5.50 1.88
N ARG A 4 74.99 5.88 1.62
CA ARG A 4 74.33 6.36 0.38
C ARG A 4 75.03 6.04 -0.96
N LEU A 5 74.42 5.22 -1.83
CA LEU A 5 73.24 5.44 -2.71
C LEU A 5 73.66 5.74 -4.16
N PHE A 6 73.57 4.65 -4.93
CA PHE A 6 73.04 4.47 -6.29
C PHE A 6 73.53 5.33 -7.46
N PHE A 7 74.07 4.54 -8.40
CA PHE A 7 74.45 4.77 -9.78
C PHE A 7 73.30 5.20 -10.71
N ALA A 8 73.68 6.09 -11.64
CA ALA A 8 73.43 6.06 -13.09
C ALA A 8 72.00 6.17 -13.67
N LEU A 9 71.79 7.30 -14.38
CA LEU A 9 70.99 7.42 -15.61
C LEU A 9 71.53 6.45 -16.71
N PRO A 10 70.74 5.99 -17.72
CA PRO A 10 70.10 6.91 -18.69
C PRO A 10 68.85 6.44 -19.49
N LEU A 11 68.24 7.43 -20.16
CA LEU A 11 67.59 7.46 -21.50
C LEU A 11 66.57 6.38 -22.00
N LEU A 12 65.59 6.91 -22.76
CA LEU A 12 64.93 6.38 -23.98
C LEU A 12 63.42 6.02 -23.94
N ALA A 13 62.67 6.89 -24.66
CA ALA A 13 61.76 6.58 -25.77
C ALA A 13 60.37 5.97 -25.53
N ALA A 14 59.37 6.87 -25.64
CA ALA A 14 58.18 6.81 -26.50
C ALA A 14 57.66 5.45 -27.01
N VAL A 15 56.39 5.12 -26.70
CA VAL A 15 55.42 4.58 -27.67
C VAL A 15 54.01 5.09 -27.34
N ALA A 16 53.36 5.65 -28.35
CA ALA A 16 51.97 6.09 -28.36
C ALA A 16 50.98 4.92 -28.19
N ALA A 17 49.95 5.12 -27.37
CA ALA A 17 48.74 4.28 -27.39
C ALA A 17 47.51 5.14 -27.11
N CYS A 18 47.12 5.95 -28.10
CA CYS A 18 45.76 6.47 -28.17
C CYS A 18 44.81 5.30 -28.52
N ALA A 19 44.40 4.54 -27.51
CA ALA A 19 43.23 3.68 -27.63
C ALA A 19 42.01 4.51 -27.22
N SER A 20 41.44 5.23 -28.18
CA SER A 20 40.13 5.88 -28.02
C SER A 20 39.08 4.79 -27.77
N SER A 21 38.70 4.60 -26.51
CA SER A 21 37.55 3.76 -26.17
C SER A 21 36.33 4.30 -26.93
N PRO A 22 35.53 3.46 -27.61
CA PRO A 22 34.29 3.92 -28.20
C PRO A 22 33.43 4.57 -27.10
N PRO A 23 32.72 5.68 -27.41
CA PRO A 23 31.89 6.33 -26.41
C PRO A 23 30.91 5.31 -25.83
N PRO A 24 30.64 5.35 -24.51
CA PRO A 24 29.72 4.42 -23.88
C PRO A 24 28.36 4.48 -24.60
N PRO A 25 27.68 3.34 -24.77
CA PRO A 25 26.37 3.32 -25.40
C PRO A 25 25.42 4.27 -24.66
N PRO A 26 24.49 4.93 -25.39
CA PRO A 26 23.53 5.82 -24.76
C PRO A 26 22.73 5.05 -23.70
N PRO A 27 22.34 5.71 -22.59
CA PRO A 27 21.51 5.09 -21.57
C PRO A 27 20.21 4.59 -22.20
N PRO A 28 19.67 3.44 -21.75
CA PRO A 28 18.35 3.01 -22.17
C PRO A 28 17.30 4.08 -21.83
N PRO A 29 16.23 4.21 -22.64
CA PRO A 29 15.13 5.11 -22.33
C PRO A 29 14.57 4.84 -20.92
N PRO A 30 14.15 5.87 -20.17
CA PRO A 30 13.43 5.67 -18.93
C PRO A 30 12.22 4.76 -19.17
N ALA A 31 12.02 3.78 -18.28
CA ALA A 31 10.82 2.97 -18.33
C ALA A 31 9.58 3.88 -18.22
N PRO A 32 8.49 3.61 -18.97
CA PRO A 32 7.26 4.36 -18.84
C PRO A 32 6.79 4.32 -17.38
N VAL A 33 6.56 5.50 -16.81
CA VAL A 33 5.96 5.62 -15.48
C VAL A 33 4.54 5.11 -15.61
N VAL A 34 4.27 3.92 -15.06
CA VAL A 34 2.91 3.42 -14.92
C VAL A 34 2.22 4.32 -13.90
N GLU A 35 1.28 5.16 -14.35
CA GLU A 35 0.41 5.90 -13.45
C GLU A 35 -0.27 4.90 -12.51
N ALA A 36 -0.16 5.14 -11.21
CA ALA A 36 -0.93 4.37 -10.24
C ALA A 36 -2.43 4.51 -10.59
N PRO A 37 -3.21 3.42 -10.52
CA PRO A 37 -4.62 3.49 -10.86
C PRO A 37 -5.30 4.58 -10.01
N ALA A 38 -5.97 5.52 -10.69
CA ALA A 38 -6.69 6.59 -10.02
C ALA A 38 -7.81 5.98 -9.16
N PHE A 39 -7.80 6.29 -7.87
CA PHE A 39 -8.86 5.89 -6.96
C PHE A 39 -10.15 6.70 -7.26
N PRO A 40 -11.35 6.08 -7.16
CA PRO A 40 -12.62 6.78 -7.37
C PRO A 40 -12.74 8.05 -6.52
N SER A 41 -12.84 9.20 -7.19
CA SER A 41 -13.00 10.50 -6.54
C SER A 41 -14.38 10.64 -5.88
N GLY A 42 -14.48 11.55 -4.91
CA GLY A 42 -15.75 11.83 -4.23
C GLY A 42 -16.16 10.79 -3.19
N LEU A 43 -15.29 9.83 -2.85
CA LEU A 43 -15.51 8.87 -1.78
C LEU A 43 -15.13 9.38 -0.38
N ASP A 44 -14.35 10.45 -0.30
CA ASP A 44 -13.92 11.03 0.98
C ASP A 44 -15.09 11.42 1.89
N GLY A 45 -14.91 11.22 3.20
CA GLY A 45 -15.89 11.56 4.22
C GLY A 45 -15.99 10.53 5.34
N VAL A 46 -16.88 10.79 6.28
CA VAL A 46 -17.14 9.89 7.41
C VAL A 46 -18.40 9.08 7.13
N TYR A 47 -18.27 7.77 7.24
CA TYR A 47 -19.32 6.78 7.07
C TYR A 47 -19.67 6.17 8.41
N ARG A 48 -20.96 6.09 8.72
CA ARG A 48 -21.46 5.54 9.99
C ARG A 48 -22.56 4.54 9.73
N GLY A 49 -22.61 3.50 10.55
CA GLY A 49 -23.64 2.49 10.47
C GLY A 49 -23.35 1.31 11.35
N PHE A 50 -23.73 0.12 10.87
CA PHE A 50 -23.71 -1.08 11.69
C PHE A 50 -23.27 -2.30 10.90
N ALA A 51 -22.57 -3.19 11.58
CA ALA A 51 -22.44 -4.60 11.22
C ALA A 51 -23.54 -5.38 11.95
N VAL A 52 -24.38 -6.12 11.22
CA VAL A 52 -25.48 -6.92 11.76
C VAL A 52 -25.19 -8.39 11.51
N ALA A 53 -25.30 -9.21 12.55
CA ALA A 53 -25.05 -10.64 12.45
C ALA A 53 -26.07 -11.32 11.54
N ASP A 54 -25.59 -12.14 10.62
CA ASP A 54 -26.45 -12.94 9.73
C ASP A 54 -27.04 -14.14 10.49
N GLN A 55 -26.27 -14.73 11.41
CA GLN A 55 -26.70 -15.87 12.22
C GLN A 55 -27.26 -15.44 13.59
N ARG A 56 -28.39 -16.04 13.98
CA ARG A 56 -29.07 -15.72 15.27
C ARG A 56 -28.25 -16.04 16.51
N ALA A 57 -27.32 -16.99 16.45
CA ALA A 57 -26.46 -17.37 17.57
C ALA A 57 -25.34 -16.34 17.84
N CYS A 58 -25.00 -15.52 16.86
CA CYS A 58 -23.89 -14.58 16.96
C CYS A 58 -24.20 -13.44 17.93
N ARG A 59 -23.22 -13.15 18.78
CA ARG A 59 -23.28 -12.06 19.77
C ARG A 59 -22.00 -11.24 19.70
N PRO A 60 -22.10 -9.90 19.78
CA PRO A 60 -23.35 -9.12 19.74
C PRO A 60 -24.03 -9.20 18.37
N ALA A 61 -25.36 -9.10 18.33
CA ALA A 61 -26.11 -9.19 17.05
C ALA A 61 -25.92 -7.95 16.16
N ARG A 62 -25.49 -6.84 16.74
CA ARG A 62 -25.28 -5.56 16.04
C ARG A 62 -24.11 -4.82 16.66
N ILE A 63 -23.21 -4.32 15.82
CA ILE A 63 -21.98 -3.64 16.20
C ILE A 63 -21.95 -2.30 15.47
N ALA A 64 -21.74 -1.20 16.18
CA ALA A 64 -21.55 0.10 15.56
C ALA A 64 -20.20 0.13 14.81
N VAL A 65 -20.22 0.65 13.59
CA VAL A 65 -19.03 0.78 12.76
C VAL A 65 -18.96 2.20 12.22
N THR A 66 -17.78 2.79 12.33
CA THR A 66 -17.44 4.06 11.68
C THR A 66 -16.31 3.80 10.71
N SER A 67 -16.33 4.46 9.55
CA SER A 67 -15.22 4.48 8.63
C SER A 67 -14.93 5.91 8.17
N THR A 68 -13.67 6.30 8.15
CA THR A 68 -13.22 7.57 7.59
C THR A 68 -12.48 7.27 6.30
N VAL A 69 -12.94 7.86 5.20
CA VAL A 69 -12.29 7.75 3.89
C VAL A 69 -11.58 9.05 3.58
N ALA A 70 -10.30 8.94 3.23
CA ALA A 70 -9.47 10.05 2.77
C ALA A 70 -8.45 9.55 1.75
N SER A 71 -8.41 10.18 0.57
CA SER A 71 -7.33 9.99 -0.41
C SER A 71 -7.09 8.51 -0.79
N GLY A 72 -8.16 7.73 -0.96
CA GLY A 72 -8.08 6.31 -1.34
C GLY A 72 -7.73 5.35 -0.20
N GLN A 73 -7.70 5.84 1.04
CA GLN A 73 -7.60 5.02 2.23
C GLN A 73 -8.91 5.04 3.00
N ALA A 74 -9.23 3.93 3.66
CA ALA A 74 -10.31 3.84 4.61
C ALA A 74 -9.76 3.40 5.96
N VAL A 75 -10.05 4.17 7.01
CA VAL A 75 -9.82 3.77 8.39
C VAL A 75 -11.16 3.31 8.94
N PHE A 76 -11.23 2.10 9.46
CA PHE A 76 -12.43 1.57 10.06
C PHE A 76 -12.28 1.35 11.56
N GLN A 77 -13.35 1.61 12.30
CA GLN A 77 -13.45 1.41 13.73
C GLN A 77 -14.73 0.65 14.08
N TRP A 78 -14.59 -0.58 14.55
CA TRP A 78 -15.70 -1.39 15.09
C TRP A 78 -15.77 -1.13 16.58
N PHE A 79 -16.90 -0.62 17.06
CA PHE A 79 -17.25 -0.42 18.48
C PHE A 79 -16.07 -0.53 19.49
N ARG A 80 -15.39 0.59 19.73
CA ARG A 80 -14.27 0.73 20.69
C ARG A 80 -13.07 -0.22 20.47
N ARG A 81 -12.98 -0.88 19.32
CA ARG A 81 -11.78 -1.63 18.93
C ARG A 81 -10.74 -0.69 18.31
N ALA A 82 -9.53 -1.23 18.14
CA ALA A 82 -8.47 -0.58 17.40
C ALA A 82 -8.93 -0.24 15.97
N GLU A 83 -8.42 0.87 15.48
CA GLU A 83 -8.64 1.31 14.10
C GLU A 83 -7.85 0.42 13.14
N VAL A 84 -8.46 0.15 11.99
CA VAL A 84 -7.86 -0.66 10.92
C VAL A 84 -7.84 0.18 9.67
N GLU A 85 -6.64 0.51 9.21
CA GLU A 85 -6.42 1.19 7.94
C GLU A 85 -6.35 0.18 6.80
N THR A 86 -7.00 0.50 5.68
CA THR A 86 -6.92 -0.28 4.45
C THR A 86 -6.92 0.62 3.23
N LYS A 87 -6.30 0.14 2.15
CA LYS A 87 -6.33 0.80 0.85
C LYS A 87 -7.60 0.41 0.12
N ILE A 88 -8.24 1.40 -0.49
CA ILE A 88 -9.38 1.17 -1.34
C ILE A 88 -8.89 0.92 -2.77
N LYS A 89 -9.38 -0.16 -3.37
CA LYS A 89 -9.09 -0.57 -4.75
C LYS A 89 -9.74 0.42 -5.73
N ALA A 90 -9.32 0.37 -7.00
CA ALA A 90 -9.84 1.24 -8.06
C ALA A 90 -11.36 1.07 -8.31
N ASP A 91 -11.94 -0.06 -7.93
CA ASP A 91 -13.38 -0.35 -8.00
C ASP A 91 -14.15 0.14 -6.75
N GLY A 92 -13.48 0.82 -5.81
CA GLY A 92 -14.05 1.20 -4.52
C GLY A 92 -14.06 0.06 -3.49
N GLY A 93 -13.53 -1.11 -3.84
CA GLY A 93 -13.47 -2.29 -2.99
C GLY A 93 -12.43 -2.19 -1.88
N VAL A 94 -12.70 -2.82 -0.74
CA VAL A 94 -11.75 -3.05 0.35
C VAL A 94 -11.72 -4.52 0.71
N ASP A 95 -10.56 -4.96 1.17
CA ASP A 95 -10.30 -6.31 1.65
C ASP A 95 -9.19 -6.22 2.69
N PHE A 96 -9.48 -6.61 3.94
CA PHE A 96 -8.52 -6.52 5.03
C PHE A 96 -8.82 -7.50 6.16
N LEU A 97 -7.77 -7.79 6.91
CA LEU A 97 -7.81 -8.57 8.14
C LEU A 97 -7.76 -7.62 9.35
N PHE A 98 -8.36 -8.04 10.45
CA PHE A 98 -8.31 -7.34 11.73
C PHE A 98 -8.43 -8.34 12.88
N ASP A 99 -8.26 -7.86 14.11
CA ASP A 99 -8.33 -8.66 15.36
C ASP A 99 -9.75 -9.18 15.71
N GLY A 100 -10.58 -9.33 14.70
CA GLY A 100 -11.86 -10.02 14.79
C GLY A 100 -12.17 -10.88 13.59
N GLY A 101 -11.35 -10.89 12.53
CA GLY A 101 -11.54 -11.72 11.35
C GLY A 101 -11.20 -11.01 10.04
N HIS A 102 -11.99 -11.30 9.00
CA HIS A 102 -11.78 -10.83 7.63
C HIS A 102 -12.97 -9.99 7.18
N ALA A 103 -12.72 -8.84 6.57
CA ALA A 103 -13.75 -7.96 6.07
C ALA A 103 -13.52 -7.61 4.60
N THR A 104 -14.62 -7.61 3.84
CA THR A 104 -14.66 -7.20 2.45
C THR A 104 -15.85 -6.28 2.22
N GLY A 105 -15.77 -5.40 1.23
CA GLY A 105 -16.90 -4.53 0.88
C GLY A 105 -16.53 -3.51 -0.18
N THR A 106 -17.47 -2.63 -0.50
CA THR A 106 -17.30 -1.63 -1.54
C THR A 106 -17.89 -0.31 -1.08
N PHE A 107 -17.14 0.77 -1.31
CA PHE A 107 -17.62 2.13 -1.20
C PHE A 107 -18.32 2.54 -2.50
N GLY A 108 -19.55 3.01 -2.37
CA GLY A 108 -20.29 3.73 -3.41
C GLY A 108 -20.52 5.19 -3.02
N PRO A 109 -21.21 5.96 -3.88
CA PRO A 109 -21.58 7.34 -3.59
C PRO A 109 -22.42 7.43 -2.30
N GLY A 110 -21.80 7.91 -1.21
CA GLY A 110 -22.47 8.11 0.07
C GLY A 110 -22.80 6.84 0.87
N THR A 111 -22.43 5.64 0.40
CA THR A 111 -22.69 4.37 1.13
C THR A 111 -21.51 3.43 1.11
N PHE A 112 -21.43 2.57 2.11
CA PHE A 112 -20.56 1.39 2.12
C PHE A 112 -21.41 0.14 2.39
N ALA A 113 -21.18 -0.92 1.62
CA ALA A 113 -21.77 -2.22 1.84
C ALA A 113 -20.68 -3.29 1.85
N GLY A 114 -20.72 -4.19 2.83
CA GLY A 114 -19.70 -5.21 2.97
C GLY A 114 -20.12 -6.38 3.83
N LYS A 115 -19.21 -7.34 3.98
CA LYS A 115 -19.33 -8.46 4.89
C LYS A 115 -18.10 -8.55 5.77
N THR A 116 -18.30 -9.11 6.95
CA THR A 116 -17.21 -9.40 7.88
C THR A 116 -17.43 -10.78 8.48
N THR A 117 -16.44 -11.65 8.35
CA THR A 117 -16.47 -12.99 8.92
C THR A 117 -15.51 -13.03 10.09
N ALA A 118 -16.00 -13.52 11.23
CA ALA A 118 -15.20 -13.67 12.42
C ALA A 118 -14.03 -14.64 12.18
N GLN A 119 -12.90 -14.49 12.88
CA GLN A 119 -11.74 -15.36 12.71
C GLN A 119 -12.04 -16.85 12.92
N SER A 120 -12.99 -17.17 13.79
CA SER A 120 -13.47 -18.54 14.00
C SER A 120 -14.29 -19.11 12.84
N GLY A 121 -14.66 -18.27 11.85
CA GLY A 121 -15.60 -18.59 10.78
C GLY A 121 -17.06 -18.74 11.23
N ALA A 122 -17.33 -18.74 12.53
CA ALA A 122 -18.65 -19.08 13.08
C ALA A 122 -19.70 -17.97 12.90
N CYS A 123 -19.26 -16.72 12.72
CA CYS A 123 -20.15 -15.58 12.63
C CYS A 123 -19.81 -14.72 11.42
N THR A 124 -20.85 -14.38 10.67
CA THR A 124 -20.77 -13.45 9.55
C THR A 124 -21.67 -12.27 9.85
N TYR A 125 -21.20 -11.09 9.48
CA TYR A 125 -21.90 -9.84 9.66
C TYR A 125 -22.03 -9.13 8.33
N THR A 126 -23.22 -8.65 8.04
CA THR A 126 -23.47 -7.71 6.95
C THR A 126 -23.22 -6.29 7.46
N VAL A 127 -22.33 -5.55 6.81
CA VAL A 127 -21.95 -4.19 7.16
C VAL A 127 -22.64 -3.20 6.22
N THR A 128 -23.32 -2.22 6.78
CA THR A 128 -23.95 -1.13 6.00
C THR A 128 -23.67 0.20 6.67
N LEU A 129 -23.00 1.10 5.96
CA LEU A 129 -22.68 2.45 6.41
C LEU A 129 -23.23 3.48 5.42
N LYS A 130 -23.58 4.67 5.95
CA LYS A 130 -23.95 5.85 5.17
C LYS A 130 -23.02 7.00 5.50
N ARG A 131 -22.68 7.82 4.51
CA ARG A 131 -21.91 9.04 4.72
C ARG A 131 -22.74 10.04 5.53
N SER A 132 -22.11 10.63 6.54
CA SER A 132 -22.65 11.72 7.37
C SER A 132 -22.21 13.08 6.87
#